data_AF-A0A0G1RFY3-F1
#
_entry.id   AF-A0A0G1RFY3-F1
#
_cell.length_a   1.000
_cell.length_b   1.000
_cell.length_c   1.000
_cell.angle_alpha   90.00
_cell.angle_beta   90.00
_cell.angle_gamma   90.00
#
_symmetry.space_group_name_H-M   'P 1'
#
loop_
_entity.id
_entity.type
_entity.pdbx_description
1 polymer ?
#
loop_
_entity_poly.entity_id
_entity_poly.type
_entity_poly.pdbx_seq_one_letter_code
_entity_poly.pdbx_strand_id
1 'polypeptide(L)'
;MVYFGAIGEKYTAAGLVPNNETHPLLWATSDDGLTFAKQGIALDSRNSMFKGWMDGPELVAWEGGENRLYLWGYKGIYYSVFTDNKFSEPQLTFSTATGNQEFPQDPPGDPTLAQINGAWNMYYGQHQKGIYRAVYK
;
A
#
# COMPACT_ATOMS: atom_id res chain seq x y z
N MET A 1 -0.96 1.07 13.83
CA MET A 1 0.04 0.45 12.95
C MET A 1 -0.67 -0.40 11.91
N VAL A 2 -0.22 -0.35 10.66
CA VAL A 2 -0.66 -1.23 9.57
C VAL A 2 0.51 -2.12 9.19
N TYR A 3 0.26 -3.40 8.91
CA TYR A 3 1.30 -4.39 8.63
C TYR A 3 0.78 -5.46 7.66
N PHE A 4 1.69 -6.16 6.98
CA PHE A 4 1.31 -7.21 6.04
C PHE A 4 0.80 -8.46 6.79
N GLY A 5 -0.25 -9.08 6.26
CA GLY A 5 -0.62 -10.45 6.56
C GLY A 5 -0.14 -11.38 5.45
N ALA A 6 -0.06 -12.67 5.73
CA ALA A 6 0.25 -13.70 4.74
C ALA A 6 -0.74 -14.86 4.86
N ILE A 7 -1.32 -15.24 3.73
CA ILE A 7 -2.09 -16.48 3.55
C ILE A 7 -1.26 -17.30 2.57
N GLY A 8 -0.81 -18.48 2.99
CA GLY A 8 0.10 -19.36 2.21
C GLY A 8 -0.53 -20.00 0.98
N GLU A 9 -1.48 -19.31 0.34
CA GLU A 9 -2.23 -19.75 -0.82
C GLU A 9 -2.32 -18.63 -1.85
N LYS A 10 -2.26 -19.00 -3.12
CA LYS A 10 -2.40 -18.10 -4.25
C LYS A 10 -3.85 -17.65 -4.43
N TYR A 11 -4.06 -16.37 -4.71
CA TYR A 11 -5.39 -15.86 -5.03
C TYR A 11 -5.77 -16.15 -6.50
N THR A 12 -6.44 -17.27 -6.74
CA THR A 12 -6.76 -17.78 -8.09
C THR A 12 -8.04 -17.21 -8.70
N ALA A 13 -8.92 -16.59 -7.90
CA ALA A 13 -10.17 -16.01 -8.40
C ALA A 13 -9.95 -14.83 -9.38
N ALA A 14 -8.75 -14.22 -9.37
CA ALA A 14 -8.34 -13.21 -10.34
C ALA A 14 -7.66 -13.79 -11.61
N GLY A 15 -7.65 -15.11 -11.77
CA GLY A 15 -6.96 -15.80 -12.86
C GLY A 15 -5.48 -16.05 -12.56
N LEU A 16 -4.64 -15.94 -13.60
CA LEU A 16 -3.18 -16.08 -13.46
C LEU A 16 -2.59 -14.83 -12.81
N VAL A 17 -1.97 -15.01 -11.65
CA VAL A 17 -1.29 -13.94 -10.89
C VAL A 17 0.18 -14.31 -10.63
N PRO A 18 1.10 -13.35 -10.48
CA PRO A 18 2.54 -13.63 -10.30
C PRO A 18 2.90 -14.26 -8.94
N ASN A 19 2.16 -13.92 -7.89
CA ASN A 19 2.38 -14.37 -6.52
C ASN A 19 1.96 -15.83 -6.28
N ASN A 20 2.57 -16.46 -5.28
CA ASN A 20 2.23 -17.81 -4.80
C ASN A 20 1.49 -17.79 -3.44
N GLU A 21 1.40 -16.63 -2.81
CA GLU A 21 0.74 -16.38 -1.52
C GLU A 21 -0.08 -15.10 -1.60
N THR A 22 -1.03 -14.92 -0.68
CA THR A 22 -1.97 -13.80 -0.66
C THR A 22 -1.69 -12.88 0.53
N HIS A 23 -1.55 -11.58 0.27
CA HIS A 23 -1.10 -10.59 1.24
C HIS A 23 -2.18 -9.51 1.45
N PRO A 24 -3.10 -9.68 2.41
CA PRO A 24 -3.94 -8.59 2.88
C PRO A 24 -3.14 -7.68 3.82
N LEU A 25 -3.62 -6.46 4.04
CA LEU A 25 -3.08 -5.60 5.09
C LEU A 25 -3.93 -5.74 6.35
N LEU A 26 -3.25 -5.86 7.49
CA LEU A 26 -3.84 -5.95 8.82
C LEU A 26 -3.53 -4.68 9.61
N TRP A 27 -4.29 -4.41 10.67
CA TRP A 27 -3.98 -3.30 11.57
C TRP A 27 -4.17 -3.62 13.04
N ALA A 28 -3.46 -2.86 13.85
CA ALA A 28 -3.47 -2.92 15.30
C ALA A 28 -3.32 -1.52 15.90
N THR A 29 -3.86 -1.36 17.11
CA THR A 29 -3.68 -0.18 17.96
C THR A 29 -2.76 -0.51 19.13
N SER A 30 -2.14 0.51 19.70
CA SER A 30 -1.28 0.38 20.88
C SER A 30 -1.29 1.70 21.63
N ASP A 31 -1.43 1.63 22.95
CA ASP A 31 -1.39 2.80 23.84
C ASP A 31 0.03 3.10 24.34
N ASP A 32 0.93 2.12 24.28
CA ASP A 32 2.30 2.17 24.80
C ASP A 32 3.39 2.01 23.72
N GLY A 33 3.01 1.73 22.48
CA GLY A 33 3.93 1.44 21.38
C GLY A 33 4.61 0.07 21.45
N LEU A 34 4.27 -0.78 22.42
CA LEU A 34 4.91 -2.08 22.67
C LEU A 34 3.89 -3.24 22.64
N THR A 35 2.72 -3.03 23.23
CA THR A 35 1.62 -3.98 23.31
C THR A 35 0.58 -3.62 22.27
N PHE A 36 0.28 -4.54 21.36
CA PHE A 36 -0.61 -4.29 20.23
C PHE A 36 -1.91 -5.07 20.32
N ALA A 37 -3.03 -4.36 20.28
CA ALA A 37 -4.36 -4.93 20.13
C ALA A 37 -4.72 -5.04 18.64
N LYS A 38 -4.87 -6.28 18.15
CA LYS A 38 -5.25 -6.56 16.77
C LYS A 38 -6.67 -6.07 16.50
N GLN A 39 -6.87 -5.36 15.39
CA GLN A 39 -8.17 -4.84 14.96
C GLN A 39 -8.74 -5.59 13.75
N GLY A 40 -7.91 -6.35 13.04
CA GLY A 40 -8.32 -7.20 11.92
C GLY A 40 -7.75 -6.75 10.59
N ILE A 41 -8.52 -6.94 9.51
CA ILE A 41 -8.14 -6.55 8.15
C ILE A 41 -8.30 -5.04 8.00
N ALA A 42 -7.23 -4.37 7.58
CA ALA A 42 -7.24 -2.98 7.17
C ALA A 42 -7.75 -2.87 5.74
N LEU A 43 -7.11 -3.59 4.83
CA LEU A 43 -7.45 -3.68 3.42
C LEU A 43 -7.32 -5.13 2.96
N ASP A 44 -8.30 -5.61 2.18
CA ASP A 44 -8.32 -6.98 1.67
C ASP A 44 -7.82 -7.02 0.23
N SER A 45 -6.71 -7.74 -0.06
CA SER A 45 -6.17 -7.83 -1.41
C SER A 45 -6.90 -8.84 -2.30
N ARG A 46 -7.82 -9.64 -1.75
CA ARG A 46 -8.58 -10.69 -2.46
C ARG A 46 -9.70 -10.07 -3.30
N ASN A 47 -9.31 -9.26 -4.28
CA ASN A 47 -10.20 -8.56 -5.19
C ASN A 47 -9.54 -8.40 -6.57
N SER A 48 -10.28 -7.82 -7.51
CA SER A 48 -9.81 -7.64 -8.90
C SER A 48 -8.71 -6.58 -9.07
N MET A 49 -8.59 -5.64 -8.12
CA MET A 49 -7.61 -4.55 -8.16
C MET A 49 -6.22 -5.03 -7.75
N PHE A 50 -6.14 -5.70 -6.60
CA PHE A 50 -4.86 -6.12 -5.98
C PHE A 50 -4.50 -7.56 -6.27
N LYS A 51 -5.48 -8.40 -6.66
CA LYS A 51 -5.24 -9.78 -7.10
C LYS A 51 -4.43 -10.59 -6.09
N GLY A 52 -4.69 -10.36 -4.81
CA GLY A 52 -4.04 -11.02 -3.69
C GLY A 52 -2.70 -10.42 -3.27
N TRP A 53 -2.27 -9.27 -3.80
CA TRP A 53 -1.00 -8.65 -3.41
C TRP A 53 -1.14 -7.18 -3.03
N MET A 54 -0.86 -6.88 -1.77
CA MET A 54 -0.62 -5.54 -1.24
C MET A 54 0.56 -5.61 -0.28
N ASP A 55 1.45 -4.63 -0.33
CA ASP A 55 2.63 -4.60 0.54
C ASP A 55 3.15 -3.16 0.74
N GLY A 56 4.16 -3.01 1.59
CA GLY A 56 4.78 -1.73 1.94
C GLY A 56 3.81 -0.70 2.52
N PRO A 57 3.02 -1.01 3.57
CA PRO A 57 2.09 -0.06 4.15
C PRO A 57 2.83 1.08 4.86
N GLU A 58 2.49 2.32 4.52
CA GLU A 58 3.02 3.54 5.11
C GLU A 58 1.86 4.44 5.53
N LEU A 59 1.64 4.58 6.85
CA LEU A 59 0.55 5.39 7.40
C LEU A 59 1.10 6.75 7.85
N VAL A 60 0.62 7.83 7.25
CA VAL A 60 1.05 9.20 7.56
C VAL A 60 -0.10 10.09 7.96
N ALA A 61 0.17 11.00 8.90
CA ALA A 61 -0.67 12.16 9.16
C ALA A 61 -0.47 13.17 8.01
N TRP A 62 -1.42 13.18 7.09
CA TRP A 62 -1.44 14.05 5.94
C TRP A 62 -1.90 15.47 6.31
N GLU A 63 -1.61 16.44 5.45
CA GLU A 63 -2.10 17.81 5.61
C GLU A 63 -3.62 17.87 5.69
N GLY A 64 -4.14 18.81 6.49
CA GLY A 64 -5.58 18.95 6.71
C GLY A 64 -6.17 17.98 7.75
N GLY A 65 -5.33 17.22 8.46
CA GLY A 65 -5.74 16.32 9.55
C GLY A 65 -6.20 14.93 9.10
N GLU A 66 -5.98 14.58 7.84
CA GLU A 66 -6.31 13.28 7.27
C GLU A 66 -5.22 12.27 7.59
N ASN A 67 -5.58 11.01 7.89
CA ASN A 67 -4.61 9.92 7.99
C ASN A 67 -4.64 9.09 6.71
N ARG A 68 -3.52 9.06 5.96
CA ARG A 68 -3.42 8.32 4.69
C ARG A 68 -2.51 7.12 4.83
N LEU A 69 -3.05 5.95 4.47
CA LEU A 69 -2.29 4.73 4.29
C LEU A 69 -1.87 4.63 2.82
N TYR A 70 -0.59 4.78 2.55
CA TYR A 70 0.01 4.45 1.26
C TYR A 70 0.44 2.98 1.26
N LEU A 71 0.34 2.34 0.10
CA LEU A 71 0.76 0.95 -0.11
C LEU A 71 1.07 0.73 -1.58
N TRP A 72 1.78 -0.34 -1.91
CA TRP A 72 1.95 -0.75 -3.29
C TRP A 72 1.18 -2.02 -3.63
N GLY A 73 0.75 -2.09 -4.89
CA GLY A 73 0.23 -3.28 -5.54
C GLY A 73 0.76 -3.35 -6.96
N TYR A 74 0.30 -4.32 -7.76
CA TYR A 74 0.89 -4.59 -9.08
C TYR A 74 0.98 -3.38 -10.01
N LYS A 75 0.01 -2.47 -9.98
CA LYS A 75 -0.01 -1.28 -10.86
C LYS A 75 0.72 -0.07 -10.30
N GLY A 76 1.25 -0.12 -9.07
CA GLY A 76 1.97 0.97 -8.43
C GLY A 76 1.45 1.30 -7.04
N ILE A 77 1.53 2.57 -6.67
CA ILE A 77 1.20 3.06 -5.33
C ILE A 77 -0.25 3.52 -5.26
N TYR A 78 -0.93 3.07 -4.21
CA TYR A 78 -2.28 3.45 -3.85
C TYR A 78 -2.26 4.20 -2.52
N TYR A 79 -3.32 4.95 -2.23
CA TYR A 79 -3.61 5.39 -0.87
C TYR A 79 -5.05 5.08 -0.46
N SER A 80 -5.26 4.91 0.83
CA SER A 80 -6.57 4.80 1.49
C SER A 80 -6.61 5.77 2.67
N VAL A 81 -7.80 6.30 2.98
CA VAL A 81 -8.02 7.25 4.07
C VAL A 81 -8.53 6.52 5.29
N PHE A 82 -7.91 6.78 6.45
CA PHE A 82 -8.37 6.28 7.74
C PHE A 82 -9.24 7.33 8.45
N THR A 83 -10.52 7.03 8.58
CA THR A 83 -11.52 7.83 9.30
C THR A 83 -12.51 6.92 10.00
N ASP A 84 -13.04 7.33 11.15
CA ASP A 84 -14.07 6.58 11.90
C ASP A 84 -13.71 5.09 12.11
N ASN A 85 -12.44 4.82 12.42
CA ASN A 85 -11.88 3.49 12.62
C ASN A 85 -11.96 2.56 11.41
N LYS A 86 -11.97 3.10 10.19
CA LYS A 86 -12.06 2.36 8.93
C LYS A 86 -11.15 2.95 7.86
N PHE A 87 -10.66 2.08 7.00
CA PHE A 87 -9.94 2.45 5.78
C PHE A 87 -10.92 2.56 4.61
N SER A 88 -10.80 3.62 3.82
CA SER A 88 -11.57 3.78 2.57
C SER A 88 -11.10 2.81 1.48
N GLU A 89 -11.87 2.72 0.40
CA GLU A 89 -11.40 2.04 -0.81
C GLU A 89 -10.10 2.67 -1.32
N PRO A 90 -9.06 1.86 -1.65
CA PRO A 90 -7.80 2.39 -2.15
C PRO A 90 -7.90 3.04 -3.53
N GLN A 91 -7.16 4.14 -3.72
CA GLN A 91 -7.07 4.88 -4.97
C GLN A 91 -5.65 4.83 -5.52
N LEU A 92 -5.49 4.45 -6.80
CA LEU A 92 -4.18 4.51 -7.47
C LEU A 92 -3.75 5.98 -7.57
N THR A 93 -2.61 6.31 -6.96
CA THR A 93 -2.11 7.69 -6.93
C THR A 93 -0.80 7.87 -7.69
N PHE A 94 -0.05 6.80 -7.90
CA PHE A 94 1.21 6.88 -8.63
C PHE A 94 1.53 5.57 -9.32
N SER A 95 1.93 5.65 -10.59
CA SER A 95 2.36 4.51 -11.40
C SER A 95 3.39 4.96 -12.41
N THR A 96 4.33 4.09 -12.73
CA THR A 96 5.26 4.23 -13.86
C THR A 96 4.87 3.33 -15.04
N ALA A 97 3.76 2.59 -14.93
CA ALA A 97 3.29 1.69 -15.98
C ALA A 97 2.81 2.47 -17.20
N THR A 98 3.11 1.96 -18.39
CA THR A 98 2.61 2.53 -19.64
C THR A 98 1.49 1.65 -20.21
N GLY A 99 0.36 2.27 -20.54
CA GLY A 99 -0.81 1.57 -21.11
C GLY A 99 -1.57 0.69 -20.11
N ASN A 100 -2.14 -0.41 -20.60
CA ASN A 100 -3.09 -1.26 -19.87
C ASN A 100 -2.45 -2.54 -19.30
N GLN A 101 -1.14 -2.52 -19.03
CA GLN A 101 -0.43 -3.69 -18.49
C GLN A 101 -1.01 -4.06 -17.12
N GLU A 102 -1.32 -5.35 -16.96
CA GLU A 102 -1.88 -5.87 -15.70
C GLU A 102 -0.79 -6.08 -14.63
N PHE A 103 0.39 -6.53 -15.07
CA PHE A 103 1.59 -6.71 -14.26
C PHE A 103 2.78 -5.98 -14.92
N PRO A 104 2.90 -4.66 -14.74
CA PRO A 104 4.04 -3.88 -15.20
C PRO A 104 5.37 -4.42 -14.64
N GLN A 105 6.45 -4.29 -15.42
CA GLN A 105 7.78 -4.64 -14.93
C GLN A 105 8.32 -3.55 -13.99
N ASP A 106 8.79 -3.97 -12.82
CA ASP A 106 9.35 -3.11 -11.77
C ASP A 106 8.42 -1.93 -11.41
N PRO A 107 7.17 -2.19 -10.98
CA PRO A 107 6.28 -1.12 -10.54
C PRO A 107 6.89 -0.38 -9.34
N PRO A 108 6.51 0.89 -9.10
CA PRO A 108 6.92 1.58 -7.89
C PRO A 108 6.38 0.82 -6.67
N GLY A 109 7.26 0.53 -5.71
CA GLY A 109 6.98 -0.22 -4.50
C GLY A 109 7.51 0.47 -3.25
N ASP A 110 7.11 -0.05 -2.09
CA ASP A 110 7.56 0.36 -0.76
C ASP A 110 7.57 1.90 -0.57
N PRO A 111 6.41 2.56 -0.69
CA PRO A 111 6.33 4.00 -0.54
C PRO A 111 6.74 4.41 0.88
N THR A 112 7.50 5.49 1.00
CA THR A 112 7.79 6.16 2.27
C THR A 112 7.56 7.65 2.07
N LEU A 113 6.76 8.27 2.93
CA LEU A 113 6.34 9.66 2.73
C LEU A 113 6.84 10.57 3.83
N ALA A 114 7.38 11.72 3.42
CA ALA A 114 7.82 12.76 4.34
C ALA A 114 7.52 14.15 3.80
N GLN A 115 6.98 15.01 4.67
CA GLN A 115 6.84 16.43 4.37
C GLN A 115 8.19 17.12 4.62
N ILE A 116 8.75 17.75 3.58
CA ILE A 116 10.05 18.44 3.64
C ILE A 116 9.88 19.79 2.95
N ASN A 117 10.15 20.88 3.68
CA ASN A 117 10.03 22.26 3.18
C ASN A 117 8.63 22.57 2.59
N GLY A 118 7.57 22.10 3.24
CA GLY A 118 6.19 22.35 2.81
C GLY A 118 5.73 21.58 1.58
N ALA A 119 6.48 20.54 1.16
CA ALA A 119 6.07 19.64 0.08
C ALA A 119 6.12 18.18 0.54
N TRP A 120 5.16 17.38 0.09
CA TRP A 120 5.15 15.94 0.36
C TRP A 120 6.06 15.21 -0.62
N ASN A 121 6.98 14.43 -0.08
CA ASN A 121 7.95 13.65 -0.84
C ASN A 121 7.64 12.18 -0.63
N MET A 122 7.40 11.45 -1.72
CA MET A 122 7.30 10.01 -1.67
C MET A 122 8.55 9.40 -2.26
N TYR A 123 9.30 8.71 -1.42
CA TYR A 123 10.38 7.82 -1.82
C TYR A 123 9.80 6.46 -2.14
N TYR A 124 10.27 5.82 -3.22
CA TYR A 124 9.77 4.51 -3.61
C TYR A 124 10.90 3.72 -4.30
N GLY A 125 10.86 2.40 -4.13
CA GLY A 125 11.74 1.48 -4.85
C GLY A 125 11.17 1.12 -6.22
N GLN A 126 12.06 0.85 -7.18
CA GLN A 126 11.74 0.02 -8.33
C GLN A 126 12.75 -1.11 -8.36
N HIS A 127 12.26 -2.35 -8.35
CA HIS A 127 13.09 -3.54 -8.33
C HIS A 127 14.16 -3.45 -9.43
N GLN A 128 15.43 -3.70 -9.08
CA GLN A 128 16.62 -3.63 -9.96
C GLN A 128 16.95 -2.26 -10.58
N LYS A 129 16.14 -1.21 -10.37
CA LYS A 129 16.38 0.13 -10.94
C LYS A 129 16.86 1.14 -9.89
N GLY A 130 16.44 0.97 -8.63
CA GLY A 130 16.92 1.78 -7.51
C GLY A 130 15.79 2.45 -6.73
N ILE A 131 16.14 3.51 -6.00
CA ILE A 131 15.22 4.31 -5.19
C ILE A 131 15.00 5.65 -5.87
N TYR A 132 13.74 6.06 -5.96
CA TYR A 132 13.30 7.26 -6.65
C TYR A 132 12.48 8.16 -5.72
N ARG A 133 12.16 9.36 -6.20
CA ARG A 133 11.38 10.37 -5.47
C ARG A 133 10.33 10.98 -6.37
N ALA A 134 9.10 11.06 -5.89
CA ALA A 134 8.03 11.90 -6.42
C ALA A 134 7.68 13.01 -5.43
N VAL A 135 7.21 14.15 -5.93
CA VAL A 135 6.80 15.29 -5.11
C VAL A 135 5.32 15.57 -5.38
N TYR A 136 4.51 15.56 -4.32
CA TYR A 136 3.14 16.06 -4.36
C TYR A 136 3.16 17.55 -3.98
N LYS A 137 2.45 18.35 -4.76
CA LYS A 137 2.24 19.78 -4.51
C LYS A 137 0.82 20.01 -4.02
#